data_AF-A0A378Y757-F1
#
_entry.id   AF-A0A378Y757-F1
#
_cell.length_a   1.000
_cell.length_b   1.000
_cell.length_c   1.000
_cell.angle_alpha   90.00
_cell.angle_beta   90.00
_cell.angle_gamma   90.00
#
_symmetry.space_group_name_H-M   'P 1'
#
loop_
_entity.id
_entity.type
_entity.pdbx_description
1 polymer ?
#
loop_
_entity_poly.entity_id
_entity_poly.type
_entity_poly.pdbx_seq_one_letter_code
_entity_poly.pdbx_strand_id
1 'polypeptide(L)'
;MTESIEKAAASLDFTGTRALRVLLHAGISALWPIIKATPDRQIEAYESTLAVLRRRWENQSVCTPDPVASAMYRQMDADVVSFLHLCAERSGTEWLEPVEAIAAYLVAVMQGIVLRWLADCDDETALVVLDDLVSSLSTKALDRG
;
A
#
# COMPACT_ATOMS: atom_id res chain seq x y z
N MET A 1 3.91 -11.72 -0.63
CA MET A 1 4.42 -10.47 0.00
C MET A 1 5.31 -10.79 1.20
N THR A 2 4.79 -11.37 2.29
CA THR A 2 5.59 -11.78 3.48
C THR A 2 6.83 -12.60 3.12
N GLU A 3 6.67 -13.65 2.32
CA GLU A 3 7.79 -14.49 1.87
C GLU A 3 8.89 -13.68 1.14
N SER A 4 8.49 -12.72 0.31
CA SER A 4 9.42 -11.87 -0.44
C SER A 4 10.22 -10.96 0.50
N ILE A 5 9.58 -10.45 1.56
CA ILE A 5 10.21 -9.63 2.60
C ILE A 5 11.17 -10.48 3.42
N GLU A 6 10.75 -11.67 3.85
CA GLU A 6 11.60 -12.59 4.62
C GLU A 6 12.83 -13.03 3.82
N LYS A 7 12.63 -13.36 2.54
CA LYS A 7 13.73 -13.70 1.63
C LYS A 7 14.70 -12.53 1.46
N ALA A 8 14.19 -11.32 1.29
CA ALA A 8 15.02 -10.12 1.20
C ALA A 8 15.79 -9.90 2.51
N ALA A 9 15.11 -9.92 3.65
CA ALA A 9 15.72 -9.75 4.97
C ALA A 9 16.84 -10.76 5.23
N ALA A 10 16.65 -12.04 4.88
CA ALA A 10 17.65 -13.09 5.05
C ALA A 10 18.92 -12.88 4.20
N SER A 11 18.84 -12.07 3.14
CA SER A 11 19.97 -11.77 2.24
C SER A 11 20.70 -10.47 2.57
N LEU A 12 20.20 -9.66 3.51
CA LEU A 12 20.78 -8.39 3.89
C LEU A 12 21.90 -8.59 4.93
N ASP A 13 23.01 -7.88 4.74
CA ASP A 13 24.12 -7.79 5.68
C ASP A 13 24.14 -6.46 6.46
N PHE A 14 23.10 -5.64 6.31
CA PHE A 14 22.92 -4.35 6.98
C PHE A 14 21.50 -4.18 7.53
N THR A 15 21.35 -3.26 8.48
CA THR A 15 20.08 -2.87 9.11
C THR A 15 19.78 -1.39 8.89
N GLY A 16 18.77 -0.86 9.58
CA GLY A 16 18.36 0.53 9.54
C GLY A 16 17.51 0.89 8.33
N THR A 17 17.35 2.18 8.10
CA THR A 17 16.55 2.78 7.01
C THR A 17 16.97 2.29 5.62
N ARG A 18 18.24 1.93 5.43
CA ARG A 18 18.71 1.30 4.19
C ARG A 18 18.08 -0.08 4.00
N ALA A 19 18.03 -0.92 5.04
CA ALA A 19 17.38 -2.22 4.99
C ALA A 19 15.87 -2.05 4.79
N LEU A 20 15.25 -1.11 5.50
CA LEU A 20 13.83 -0.79 5.37
C LEU A 20 13.44 -0.50 3.91
N ARG A 21 14.21 0.34 3.21
CA ARG A 21 13.96 0.65 1.79
C ARG A 21 13.94 -0.61 0.92
N VAL A 22 14.88 -1.54 1.13
CA VAL A 22 14.94 -2.81 0.37
C VAL A 22 13.73 -3.69 0.67
N LEU A 23 13.33 -3.79 1.93
CA LEU A 23 12.18 -4.61 2.34
C LEU A 23 10.86 -4.05 1.81
N LEU A 24 10.67 -2.73 1.89
CA LEU A 24 9.51 -2.04 1.30
C LEU A 24 9.43 -2.29 -0.20
N HIS A 25 10.55 -2.09 -0.92
CA HIS A 25 10.63 -2.36 -2.35
C HIS A 25 10.31 -3.82 -2.67
N ALA A 26 10.83 -4.78 -1.90
CA ALA A 26 10.59 -6.20 -2.10
C ALA A 26 9.10 -6.57 -1.92
N GLY A 27 8.44 -6.01 -0.90
CA GLY A 27 7.02 -6.23 -0.67
C GLY A 27 6.14 -5.67 -1.78
N ILE A 28 6.37 -4.41 -2.15
CA ILE A 28 5.61 -3.71 -3.20
C ILE A 28 5.84 -4.35 -4.58
N SER A 29 7.10 -4.69 -4.90
CA SER A 29 7.45 -5.38 -6.15
C SER A 29 6.82 -6.78 -6.25
N ALA A 30 6.62 -7.46 -5.12
CA ALA A 30 5.94 -8.75 -5.11
C ALA A 30 4.43 -8.62 -5.29
N LEU A 31 3.83 -7.50 -4.88
CA LEU A 31 2.40 -7.24 -5.02
C LEU A 31 2.03 -6.83 -6.45
N TRP A 32 2.86 -6.01 -7.10
CA TRP A 32 2.52 -5.40 -8.39
C TRP A 32 2.15 -6.41 -9.50
N PRO A 33 2.90 -7.51 -9.74
CA PRO A 33 2.51 -8.53 -10.72
C PRO A 33 1.15 -9.19 -10.44
N ILE A 34 0.76 -9.32 -9.17
CA ILE A 34 -0.52 -9.93 -8.77
C ILE A 34 -1.68 -9.01 -9.18
N ILE A 35 -1.51 -7.70 -8.96
CA ILE A 35 -2.47 -6.68 -9.38
C ILE A 35 -2.60 -6.72 -10.91
N LYS A 36 -1.47 -6.68 -11.63
CA LYS A 36 -1.46 -6.69 -13.10
C LYS A 36 -2.05 -7.95 -13.71
N ALA A 37 -1.96 -9.08 -13.04
CA ALA A 37 -2.55 -10.33 -13.51
C ALA A 37 -4.08 -10.38 -13.37
N THR A 38 -4.70 -9.39 -12.71
CA THR A 38 -6.14 -9.40 -12.39
C THR A 38 -6.85 -8.06 -12.64
N PRO A 39 -6.69 -7.41 -13.82
CA PRO A 39 -7.27 -6.09 -14.08
C PRO A 39 -8.79 -6.09 -13.96
N ASP A 40 -9.47 -7.13 -14.46
CA ASP A 40 -10.93 -7.27 -14.37
C ASP A 40 -11.42 -7.25 -12.92
N ARG A 41 -10.70 -7.93 -12.00
CA ARG A 41 -11.04 -7.93 -10.57
C ARG A 41 -10.86 -6.55 -9.93
N GLN A 42 -9.86 -5.79 -10.37
CA GLN A 42 -9.67 -4.42 -9.89
C GLN A 42 -10.84 -3.53 -10.34
N ILE A 43 -11.25 -3.64 -11.61
CA ILE A 43 -12.41 -2.90 -12.15
C ILE A 43 -13.68 -3.27 -11.39
N GLU A 44 -13.97 -4.56 -11.20
CA GLU A 44 -15.13 -5.02 -10.43
C GLU A 44 -15.16 -4.44 -8.99
N ALA A 45 -14.00 -4.40 -8.33
CA ALA A 45 -13.87 -3.82 -6.99
C ALA A 45 -14.16 -2.30 -7.00
N TYR A 46 -13.66 -1.57 -7.99
CA TYR A 46 -13.96 -0.15 -8.17
C TYR A 46 -15.45 0.10 -8.45
N GLU A 47 -16.05 -0.66 -9.34
CA GLU A 47 -17.47 -0.53 -9.67
C GLU A 47 -18.36 -0.80 -8.46
N SER A 48 -18.08 -1.86 -7.70
CA SER A 48 -18.78 -2.18 -6.46
C SER A 48 -18.67 -1.04 -5.45
N THR A 49 -17.47 -0.51 -5.26
CA THR A 49 -17.21 0.62 -4.35
C THR A 49 -17.97 1.87 -4.79
N LEU A 50 -17.90 2.21 -6.09
CA LEU A 50 -18.58 3.36 -6.66
C LEU A 50 -20.11 3.23 -6.59
N ALA A 51 -20.66 2.03 -6.77
CA ALA A 51 -22.09 1.78 -6.65
C ALA A 51 -22.59 2.06 -5.22
N VAL A 52 -21.86 1.59 -4.21
CA VAL A 52 -22.16 1.88 -2.79
C VAL A 52 -22.07 3.37 -2.51
N LEU A 53 -20.99 4.02 -2.94
CA LEU A 53 -20.78 5.46 -2.72
C LEU A 53 -21.84 6.32 -3.44
N ARG A 54 -22.19 5.98 -4.69
CA ARG A 54 -23.22 6.69 -5.46
C ARG A 54 -24.57 6.60 -4.76
N ARG A 55 -24.99 5.39 -4.37
CA ARG A 55 -26.25 5.20 -3.63
C ARG A 55 -26.27 6.00 -2.33
N ARG A 56 -25.14 6.08 -1.62
CA ARG A 56 -25.05 6.90 -0.41
C ARG A 56 -25.26 8.39 -0.73
N TRP A 57 -24.51 8.95 -1.68
CA TRP A 57 -24.58 10.38 -2.01
C TRP A 57 -25.91 10.81 -2.62
N GLU A 58 -26.64 9.90 -3.28
CA GLU A 58 -28.02 10.14 -3.73
C GLU A 58 -29.02 10.28 -2.57
N ASN A 59 -28.78 9.56 -1.47
CA ASN A 59 -29.74 9.43 -0.36
C ASN A 59 -29.35 10.19 0.92
N GLN A 60 -28.11 10.70 1.02
CA GLN A 60 -27.59 11.38 2.20
C GLN A 60 -26.81 12.64 1.80
N SER A 61 -27.24 13.80 2.29
CA SER A 61 -26.53 15.08 2.12
C SER A 61 -25.40 15.29 3.14
N VAL A 62 -25.31 14.44 4.16
CA VAL A 62 -24.32 14.53 5.24
C VAL A 62 -23.14 13.60 4.95
N CYS A 63 -21.92 14.10 5.14
CA CYS A 63 -20.70 13.34 4.92
C CYS A 63 -20.40 12.36 6.08
N THR A 64 -21.24 11.33 6.27
CA THR A 64 -21.04 10.26 7.27
C THR A 64 -20.49 8.98 6.63
N PRO A 65 -19.36 8.40 7.08
CA PRO A 65 -18.75 7.21 6.45
C PRO A 65 -19.74 6.08 6.15
N ASP A 66 -19.63 5.48 4.95
CA ASP A 66 -20.46 4.32 4.60
C ASP A 66 -19.87 3.08 5.28
N PRO A 67 -20.64 2.30 6.07
CA PRO A 67 -20.09 1.22 6.87
C PRO A 67 -19.47 0.10 6.03
N VAL A 68 -20.00 -0.16 4.83
CA VAL A 68 -19.52 -1.22 3.92
C VAL A 68 -18.26 -0.76 3.21
N ALA A 69 -18.30 0.42 2.57
CA ALA A 69 -17.13 0.96 1.89
C ALA A 69 -15.98 1.20 2.87
N SER A 70 -16.25 1.73 4.07
CA SER A 70 -15.24 1.92 5.10
C SER A 70 -14.71 0.61 5.67
N ALA A 71 -15.47 -0.49 5.68
CA ALA A 71 -14.96 -1.79 6.11
C ALA A 71 -13.90 -2.34 5.16
N MET A 72 -14.09 -2.15 3.85
CA MET A 72 -13.12 -2.56 2.84
C MET A 72 -11.78 -1.83 3.02
N TYR A 73 -11.80 -0.50 3.16
CA TYR A 73 -10.59 0.27 3.39
C TYR A 73 -9.91 -0.08 4.73
N ARG A 74 -10.68 -0.31 5.80
CA ARG A 74 -10.11 -0.77 7.08
C ARG A 74 -9.37 -2.10 6.97
N GLN A 75 -9.86 -3.03 6.14
CA GLN A 75 -9.15 -4.30 5.92
C GLN A 75 -7.84 -4.07 5.16
N MET A 76 -7.86 -3.24 4.12
CA MET A 76 -6.64 -2.88 3.39
C MET A 76 -5.62 -2.19 4.28
N ASP A 77 -6.08 -1.26 5.13
CA ASP A 77 -5.24 -0.57 6.11
C ASP A 77 -4.61 -1.58 7.08
N ALA A 78 -5.37 -2.57 7.58
CA ALA A 78 -4.85 -3.58 8.50
C ALA A 78 -3.78 -4.49 7.86
N ASP A 79 -3.98 -4.88 6.60
CA ASP A 79 -3.01 -5.67 5.84
C ASP A 79 -1.71 -4.87 5.61
N VAL A 80 -1.85 -3.58 5.29
CA VAL A 80 -0.72 -2.67 5.11
C VAL A 80 0.00 -2.38 6.44
N VAL A 81 -0.72 -2.19 7.54
CA VAL A 81 -0.12 -2.03 8.87
C VAL A 81 0.75 -3.23 9.22
N SER A 82 0.23 -4.44 8.96
CA SER A 82 0.99 -5.69 9.19
C SER A 82 2.25 -5.75 8.33
N PHE A 83 2.16 -5.33 7.07
CA PHE A 83 3.30 -5.22 6.16
C PHE A 83 4.36 -4.21 6.64
N LEU A 84 3.94 -3.02 7.05
CA LEU A 84 4.83 -1.95 7.54
C LEU A 84 5.52 -2.35 8.84
N HIS A 85 4.80 -3.02 9.75
CA HIS A 85 5.40 -3.56 10.97
C HIS A 85 6.46 -4.62 10.67
N LEU A 86 6.16 -5.57 9.78
CA LEU A 86 7.13 -6.60 9.40
C LEU A 86 8.39 -5.97 8.81
N CYS A 87 8.25 -4.99 7.92
CA CYS A 87 9.41 -4.30 7.35
C CYS A 87 10.25 -3.64 8.45
N ALA A 88 9.61 -2.87 9.35
CA ALA A 88 10.31 -2.18 10.43
C ALA A 88 10.99 -3.11 11.42
N GLU A 89 10.35 -4.23 11.76
CA GLU A 89 10.92 -5.27 12.63
C GLU A 89 12.17 -5.88 11.99
N ARG A 90 12.08 -6.26 10.71
CA ARG A 90 13.19 -6.91 9.98
C ARG A 90 14.34 -5.96 9.66
N SER A 91 14.08 -4.67 9.49
CA SER A 91 15.14 -3.67 9.29
C SER A 91 15.71 -3.11 10.59
N GLY A 92 15.10 -3.36 11.75
CA GLY A 92 15.51 -2.71 13.00
C GLY A 92 15.29 -1.20 12.94
N THR A 93 14.13 -0.76 12.47
CA THR A 93 13.74 0.66 12.40
C THR A 93 12.46 0.91 13.18
N GLU A 94 12.20 2.18 13.48
CA GLU A 94 10.94 2.64 14.05
C GLU A 94 10.30 3.71 13.17
N TRP A 95 8.97 3.65 13.04
CA TRP A 95 8.20 4.64 12.32
C TRP A 95 8.09 5.95 13.13
N LEU A 96 8.29 7.08 12.46
CA LEU A 96 8.18 8.44 13.05
C LEU A 96 6.72 8.87 13.29
N GLU A 97 5.81 8.31 12.51
CA GLU A 97 4.38 8.60 12.52
C GLU A 97 3.61 7.35 12.97
N PRO A 98 2.35 7.49 13.46
CA PRO A 98 1.48 6.34 13.66
C PRO A 98 1.41 5.48 12.39
N VAL A 99 1.68 4.19 12.51
CA VAL A 99 1.76 3.27 11.37
C VAL A 99 0.45 3.23 10.58
N GLU A 100 -0.68 3.47 11.24
CA GLU A 100 -2.01 3.56 10.64
C GLU A 100 -2.13 4.74 9.69
N ALA A 101 -1.49 5.87 10.00
CA ALA A 101 -1.47 7.03 9.12
C ALA A 101 -0.60 6.77 7.88
N ILE A 102 0.53 6.07 8.06
CA ILE A 102 1.40 5.63 6.97
C ILE A 102 0.67 4.61 6.09
N ALA A 103 -0.11 3.71 6.69
CA ALA A 103 -0.90 2.71 5.98
C ALA A 103 -1.99 3.36 5.12
N ALA A 104 -2.76 4.29 5.69
CA ALA A 104 -3.79 5.02 4.95
C ALA A 104 -3.19 5.80 3.76
N TYR A 105 -2.01 6.41 3.95
CA TYR A 105 -1.26 7.04 2.87
C TYR A 105 -0.88 6.04 1.77
N LEU A 106 -0.28 4.90 2.13
CA LEU A 106 0.11 3.88 1.17
C LEU A 106 -1.11 3.34 0.39
N VAL A 107 -2.21 3.03 1.08
CA VAL A 107 -3.44 2.56 0.44
C VAL A 107 -3.96 3.61 -0.56
N ALA A 108 -4.04 4.89 -0.18
CA ALA A 108 -4.51 5.94 -1.06
C ALA A 108 -3.65 6.10 -2.32
N VAL A 109 -2.31 6.09 -2.17
CA VAL A 109 -1.38 6.18 -3.31
C VAL A 109 -1.49 4.96 -4.21
N MET A 110 -1.53 3.75 -3.64
CA MET A 110 -1.69 2.50 -4.39
C MET A 110 -2.98 2.50 -5.22
N GLN A 111 -4.11 2.95 -4.65
CA GLN A 111 -5.37 3.08 -5.38
C GLN A 111 -5.25 4.04 -6.58
N GLY A 112 -4.53 5.15 -6.41
CA GLY A 112 -4.28 6.09 -7.52
C GLY A 112 -3.41 5.48 -8.62
N ILE A 113 -2.35 4.74 -8.26
CA ILE A 113 -1.47 4.06 -9.21
C ILE A 113 -2.25 3.01 -10.02
N VAL A 114 -3.02 2.15 -9.34
CA VAL A 114 -3.81 1.08 -9.99
C VAL A 114 -4.85 1.68 -10.91
N LEU A 115 -5.62 2.68 -10.45
CA LEU A 115 -6.65 3.30 -11.28
C LEU A 115 -6.07 3.99 -12.52
N ARG A 116 -4.92 4.67 -12.38
CA ARG A 116 -4.23 5.28 -13.52
C ARG A 116 -3.72 4.22 -14.50
N TRP A 117 -3.06 3.18 -14.00
CA TRP A 117 -2.55 2.08 -14.81
C TRP A 117 -3.67 1.35 -15.57
N LEU A 118 -4.84 1.16 -14.97
CA LEU A 118 -6.01 0.62 -15.68
C LEU A 118 -6.47 1.50 -16.85
N ALA A 119 -6.17 2.81 -16.83
CA ALA A 119 -6.55 3.75 -17.86
C ALA A 119 -5.50 3.88 -18.99
N ASP A 120 -4.21 3.84 -18.66
CA ASP A 120 -3.12 4.09 -19.61
C ASP A 120 -2.26 2.85 -19.94
N CYS A 121 -2.39 1.76 -19.18
CA CYS A 121 -1.57 0.54 -19.26
C CYS A 121 -0.05 0.81 -19.19
N ASP A 122 0.35 1.93 -18.59
CA ASP A 122 1.75 2.35 -18.56
C ASP A 122 2.46 1.74 -17.34
N ASP A 123 3.06 0.56 -17.57
CA ASP A 123 3.85 -0.16 -16.57
C ASP A 123 5.08 0.64 -16.11
N GLU A 124 5.72 1.40 -17.01
CA GLU A 124 6.94 2.14 -16.70
C GLU A 124 6.63 3.28 -15.73
N THR A 125 5.61 4.08 -16.05
CA THR A 125 5.14 5.15 -15.16
C THR A 125 4.67 4.57 -13.83
N ALA A 126 3.93 3.47 -13.82
CA ALA A 126 3.47 2.84 -12.58
C ALA A 126 4.65 2.42 -11.68
N LEU A 127 5.69 1.80 -12.25
CA LEU A 127 6.88 1.38 -11.50
C LEU A 127 7.66 2.58 -10.94
N VAL A 128 7.81 3.67 -11.70
CA VAL A 128 8.45 4.90 -11.21
C VAL A 128 7.72 5.46 -9.99
N VAL A 129 6.38 5.51 -10.02
CA VAL A 129 5.60 6.02 -8.89
C VAL A 129 5.68 5.08 -7.67
N LEU A 130 5.78 3.76 -7.89
CA LEU A 130 5.99 2.80 -6.81
C LEU A 130 7.37 2.98 -6.14
N ASP A 131 8.42 3.27 -6.91
CA ASP A 131 9.76 3.56 -6.39
C ASP A 131 9.81 4.88 -5.59
N ASP A 132 9.10 5.90 -6.07
CA ASP A 132 8.92 7.17 -5.35
C ASP A 132 8.16 6.96 -4.03
N LEU A 133 7.13 6.13 -4.04
CA LEU A 133 6.38 5.73 -2.84
C LEU A 133 7.28 5.02 -1.83
N VAL A 134 8.07 4.03 -2.25
CA VAL A 134 9.07 3.36 -1.39
C VAL A 134 10.04 4.38 -0.78
N SER A 135 10.53 5.31 -1.61
CA SER A 135 11.46 6.34 -1.19
C SER A 135 10.84 7.27 -0.14
N SER A 136 9.60 7.71 -0.36
CA SER A 136 8.83 8.55 0.56
C SER A 136 8.51 7.84 1.88
N LEU A 137 8.17 6.56 1.85
CA LEU A 137 7.95 5.78 3.07
C LEU A 137 9.23 5.63 3.88
N SER A 138 10.37 5.41 3.22
CA SER A 138 11.66 5.26 3.90
C SER A 138 12.07 6.49 4.72
N THR A 139 11.62 7.70 4.32
CA THR A 139 11.90 8.94 5.08
C THR A 139 11.04 9.10 6.33
N LYS A 140 10.03 8.24 6.52
CA LYS A 140 9.12 8.24 7.69
C LYS A 140 9.61 7.31 8.81
N ALA A 141 10.84 6.83 8.75
CA ALA A 141 11.41 5.94 9.76
C ALA A 141 12.83 6.35 10.15
N LEU A 142 13.26 5.90 11.33
CA LEU A 142 14.62 6.03 11.84
C LEU A 142 15.18 4.66 12.25
N ASP A 143 16.49 4.56 12.31
CA ASP A 143 17.19 3.38 12.83
C ASP A 143 16.87 3.23 14.32
N ARG A 144 16.51 2.01 14.74
CA ARG A 144 16.33 1.69 16.17
C ARG A 144 17.72 1.70 16.83
N GLY A 145 17.90 2.58 17.82
CA GLY A 145 19.16 2.76 18.54
C GLY A 145 19.58 1.54 19.36
#